data_AF-A0A2A5M018-F1
#
_entry.id   AF-A0A2A5M018-F1
#
_cell.length_a   1.000
_cell.length_b   1.000
_cell.length_c   1.000
_cell.angle_alpha   90.00
_cell.angle_beta   90.00
_cell.angle_gamma   90.00
#
_symmetry.space_group_name_H-M   'P 1'
#
loop_
_entity.id
_entity.type
_entity.pdbx_description
1 polymer ?
#
loop_
_entity_poly.entity_id
_entity_poly.type
_entity_poly.pdbx_seq_one_letter_code
_entity_poly.pdbx_strand_id
1 'polypeptide(L)'
;MLLKNKVLTNCLLASFVLFGASAIQAEVIFSETFDDQPDWTSGLPENDRGSFSMAGSIKGGWDVDVVQTAGVHTIPDGWDFVRQTPSYAPSLGDADRHETLEVSSKSTAENPNRAKGKIGKSLVSWRDSDISKGENSFQSDGILLKYYPEGFDQLYIEFWVNFSDTTVATYYNPDYKTATTGLSKLFRVYHWDGSGLTFDYYSNKNPNFLWGFEGRPASQSGYGFRNLLSALTRRTDGGDPGQSKFLDSKGSPSNDLPSSYHPNTLAAYNGSALKDKRDGGVMGPNVGAVDIDQVFGSESQWTKVAFFVKMNSAPGAYDGQLIQWIDDRKIIEINTMQWVASTRDMVKWNAFGFGGNDNFNKYPNELRHEEWYAFDDIMVATEIPAELLVDLQNKAEPGPPLSIAVE
;
A
#
# COMPACT_ATOMS: atom_id res chain seq x y z
N MET A 1 -5.88 -75.91 49.98
CA MET A 1 -6.68 -75.02 49.11
C MET A 1 -5.86 -73.75 48.89
N LEU A 2 -4.94 -73.66 47.92
CA LEU A 2 -5.10 -73.50 46.46
C LEU A 2 -5.50 -72.08 45.99
N LEU A 3 -4.47 -71.40 45.47
CA LEU A 3 -4.38 -70.31 44.47
C LEU A 3 -5.65 -69.76 43.83
N LYS A 4 -5.66 -68.43 43.55
CA LYS A 4 -5.59 -67.81 42.19
C LYS A 4 -5.77 -66.26 42.29
N ASN A 5 -4.83 -65.45 41.77
CA ASN A 5 -4.81 -64.85 40.41
C ASN A 5 -6.01 -63.88 40.19
N LYS A 6 -5.90 -62.66 39.66
CA LYS A 6 -4.92 -62.03 38.79
C LYS A 6 -5.49 -60.63 38.37
N VAL A 7 -4.60 -59.73 37.95
CA VAL A 7 -4.80 -58.53 37.08
C VAL A 7 -5.67 -57.39 37.65
N LEU A 8 -5.24 -56.13 37.72
CA LEU A 8 -5.16 -55.07 36.68
C LEU A 8 -5.11 -53.79 37.57
N THR A 9 -4.32 -52.72 37.41
CA THR A 9 -3.64 -52.13 36.27
C THR A 9 -2.64 -51.12 36.85
N ASN A 10 -1.36 -51.26 36.50
CA ASN A 10 -0.44 -50.13 36.46
C ASN A 10 -0.88 -49.25 35.29
N CYS A 11 -1.57 -48.14 35.53
CA CYS A 11 -1.64 -47.07 34.54
C CYS A 11 -0.60 -46.04 34.94
N LEU A 12 0.49 -46.06 34.17
CA LEU A 12 1.45 -44.98 34.06
C LEU A 12 0.72 -43.64 34.04
N LEU A 13 1.14 -42.71 34.90
CA LEU A 13 1.10 -41.29 34.59
C LEU A 13 1.93 -41.09 33.32
N ALA A 14 1.31 -41.29 32.17
CA ALA A 14 1.79 -40.75 30.92
C ALA A 14 1.61 -39.24 31.03
N SER A 15 2.69 -38.57 31.43
CA SER A 15 2.86 -37.14 31.21
C SER A 15 2.89 -36.94 29.70
N PHE A 16 1.71 -36.83 29.09
CA PHE A 16 1.55 -36.25 27.76
C PHE A 16 1.85 -34.76 27.93
N VAL A 17 3.13 -34.42 27.92
CA VAL A 17 3.57 -33.11 27.47
C VAL A 17 3.24 -33.10 25.98
N LEU A 18 1.98 -32.78 25.66
CA LEU A 18 1.64 -32.24 24.38
C LEU A 18 2.44 -30.95 24.27
N PHE A 19 3.63 -31.05 23.68
CA PHE A 19 4.23 -29.95 22.95
C PHE A 19 3.25 -29.64 21.82
N GLY A 20 2.16 -28.97 22.16
CA GLY A 20 1.32 -28.29 21.20
C GLY A 20 2.24 -27.28 20.56
N ALA A 21 2.63 -27.56 19.31
CA ALA A 21 3.05 -26.48 18.44
C ALA A 21 1.87 -25.51 18.45
N SER A 22 2.00 -24.41 19.20
CA SER A 22 1.11 -23.27 19.02
C SER A 22 1.25 -22.94 17.55
N ALA A 23 0.25 -23.32 16.76
CA ALA A 23 0.14 -22.84 15.40
C ALA A 23 0.17 -21.32 15.57
N ILE A 24 1.24 -20.69 15.10
CA ILE A 24 1.38 -19.25 15.12
C ILE A 24 0.30 -18.77 14.16
N GLN A 25 -0.87 -18.48 14.69
CA GLN A 25 -1.95 -17.87 13.93
C GLN A 25 -1.57 -16.41 13.74
N ALA A 26 -1.70 -15.92 12.51
CA ALA A 26 -1.52 -14.52 12.22
C ALA A 26 -2.50 -13.70 13.06
N GLU A 27 -1.98 -12.90 13.99
CA GLU A 27 -2.79 -12.00 14.78
C GLU A 27 -3.12 -10.79 13.91
N VAL A 28 -4.41 -10.56 13.64
CA VAL A 28 -4.89 -9.35 12.98
C VAL A 28 -4.88 -8.22 13.99
N ILE A 29 -4.06 -7.20 13.74
CA ILE A 29 -3.87 -6.03 14.62
C ILE A 29 -4.62 -4.78 14.12
N PHE A 30 -5.09 -4.81 12.87
CA PHE A 30 -5.90 -3.77 12.26
C PHE A 30 -6.77 -4.33 11.14
N SER A 31 -8.00 -3.84 11.02
CA SER A 31 -8.86 -4.09 9.87
C SER A 31 -9.76 -2.88 9.62
N GLU A 32 -10.00 -2.54 8.36
CA GLU A 32 -10.84 -1.40 7.97
C GLU A 32 -11.54 -1.67 6.64
N THR A 33 -12.87 -1.58 6.63
CA THR A 33 -13.71 -1.65 5.41
C THR A 33 -14.34 -0.30 5.06
N PHE A 34 -14.13 0.72 5.89
CA PHE A 34 -14.69 2.08 5.80
C PHE A 34 -16.21 2.20 5.85
N ASP A 35 -16.96 1.10 5.79
CA ASP A 35 -18.43 1.08 5.78
C ASP A 35 -19.06 1.71 7.03
N ASP A 36 -18.47 1.43 8.20
CA ASP A 36 -18.96 1.91 9.49
C ASP A 36 -18.44 3.30 9.88
N GLN A 37 -17.54 3.87 9.07
CA GLN A 37 -17.04 5.23 9.29
C GLN A 37 -18.20 6.24 9.13
N PRO A 38 -18.15 7.43 9.73
CA PRO A 38 -18.98 8.54 9.29
C PRO A 38 -18.56 9.00 7.88
N ASP A 39 -19.42 9.77 7.20
CA ASP A 39 -19.00 10.42 5.96
C ASP A 39 -17.95 11.50 6.26
N TRP A 40 -16.83 11.43 5.56
CA TRP A 40 -15.65 12.23 5.83
C TRP A 40 -14.94 12.63 4.54
N THR A 41 -14.34 13.82 4.54
CA THR A 41 -13.37 14.26 3.54
C THR A 41 -12.22 14.97 4.22
N SER A 42 -11.05 15.02 3.60
CA SER A 42 -9.89 15.69 4.21
C SER A 42 -10.14 17.19 4.39
N GLY A 43 -10.96 17.83 3.56
CA GLY A 43 -11.25 19.25 3.60
C GLY A 43 -12.42 19.69 4.49
N LEU A 44 -12.79 18.91 5.52
CA LEU A 44 -13.85 19.31 6.45
C LEU A 44 -13.56 20.69 7.08
N PRO A 45 -14.52 21.64 7.06
CA PRO A 45 -14.31 22.98 7.63
C PRO A 45 -13.94 22.96 9.11
N GLU A 46 -14.41 21.96 9.88
CA GLU A 46 -14.10 21.82 11.31
C GLU A 46 -12.62 21.51 11.57
N ASN A 47 -11.87 21.09 10.54
CA ASN A 47 -10.44 20.81 10.59
C ASN A 47 -9.56 22.05 10.34
N ASP A 48 -10.15 23.23 10.14
CA ASP A 48 -9.43 24.50 10.26
C ASP A 48 -9.17 24.80 11.75
N ARG A 49 -7.98 24.43 12.24
CA ARG A 49 -7.51 24.74 13.59
C ARG A 49 -6.39 25.79 13.59
N GLY A 50 -6.03 26.33 12.42
CA GLY A 50 -4.95 27.31 12.27
C GLY A 50 -3.55 26.85 12.70
N SER A 51 -3.33 25.54 12.89
CA SER A 51 -2.05 25.00 13.42
C SER A 51 -1.07 24.68 12.29
N PHE A 52 -1.57 24.20 11.16
CA PHE A 52 -0.83 23.92 9.94
C PHE A 52 -1.67 24.28 8.72
N SER A 53 -2.29 25.46 8.78
CA SER A 53 -3.24 25.92 7.76
C SER A 53 -2.61 25.87 6.37
N MET A 54 -3.41 25.48 5.38
CA MET A 54 -3.14 25.75 3.96
C MET A 54 -3.18 27.26 3.69
N ALA A 55 -2.32 28.04 4.34
CA ALA A 55 -2.34 29.49 4.25
C ALA A 55 -2.28 29.92 2.77
N GLY A 56 -3.39 30.48 2.26
CA GLY A 56 -3.47 30.93 0.88
C GLY A 56 -4.66 30.40 0.08
N SER A 57 -5.82 30.17 0.70
CA SER A 57 -7.09 30.13 -0.05
C SER A 57 -7.36 31.48 -0.75
N ILE A 58 -6.69 31.74 -1.88
CA ILE A 58 -6.81 33.00 -2.64
C ILE A 58 -8.19 33.10 -3.31
N LYS A 59 -8.90 31.98 -3.43
CA LYS A 59 -10.21 31.86 -4.09
C LYS A 59 -11.40 31.82 -3.10
N GLY A 60 -11.17 31.95 -1.79
CA GLY A 60 -12.24 32.06 -0.80
C GLY A 60 -12.85 30.74 -0.30
N GLY A 61 -12.10 29.64 -0.36
CA GLY A 61 -12.38 28.42 0.39
C GLY A 61 -11.89 28.47 1.85
N TRP A 62 -12.02 27.36 2.58
CA TRP A 62 -11.68 27.21 4.01
C TRP A 62 -10.19 26.92 4.21
N ASP A 63 -9.57 27.51 5.24
CA ASP A 63 -8.13 27.35 5.55
C ASP A 63 -7.89 26.04 6.34
N VAL A 64 -8.24 24.89 5.75
CA VAL A 64 -8.10 23.59 6.42
C VAL A 64 -6.62 23.27 6.71
N ASP A 65 -6.35 22.65 7.86
CA ASP A 65 -4.98 22.24 8.18
C ASP A 65 -4.50 21.15 7.19
N VAL A 66 -3.27 21.34 6.69
CA VAL A 66 -2.52 20.38 5.86
C VAL A 66 -2.26 19.09 6.60
N VAL A 67 -2.01 19.18 7.92
CA VAL A 67 -1.72 18.07 8.82
C VAL A 67 -2.81 18.00 9.86
N GLN A 68 -3.47 16.85 9.93
CA GLN A 68 -4.56 16.57 10.84
C GLN A 68 -4.18 15.39 11.74
N THR A 69 -4.60 15.43 13.00
CA THR A 69 -4.23 14.43 14.02
C THR A 69 -5.45 14.02 14.82
N ALA A 70 -5.54 12.72 15.14
CA ALA A 70 -6.57 12.19 16.01
C ALA A 70 -6.63 12.95 17.35
N GLY A 71 -7.84 13.20 17.84
CA GLY A 71 -8.07 13.95 19.09
C GLY A 71 -7.97 15.47 18.97
N VAL A 72 -7.52 16.00 17.82
CA VAL A 72 -7.50 17.45 17.51
C VAL A 72 -8.43 17.77 16.34
N HIS A 73 -8.37 16.93 15.31
CA HIS A 73 -9.12 17.03 14.07
C HIS A 73 -10.14 15.89 13.96
N THR A 74 -11.17 16.09 13.15
CA THR A 74 -12.10 15.06 12.72
C THR A 74 -11.46 14.28 11.57
N ILE A 75 -11.00 13.06 11.86
CA ILE A 75 -10.44 12.12 10.88
C ILE A 75 -11.15 10.75 11.05
N PRO A 76 -11.02 9.81 10.09
CA PRO A 76 -11.63 8.49 10.23
C PRO A 76 -11.23 7.79 11.52
N ASP A 77 -12.20 7.14 12.17
CA ASP A 77 -12.02 6.47 13.44
C ASP A 77 -10.96 5.37 13.33
N GLY A 78 -10.11 5.23 14.35
CA GLY A 78 -9.04 4.24 14.37
C GLY A 78 -7.78 4.65 13.60
N TRP A 79 -7.76 5.79 12.90
CA TRP A 79 -6.57 6.36 12.27
C TRP A 79 -5.94 7.45 13.12
N ASP A 80 -4.66 7.76 12.89
CA ASP A 80 -3.88 8.64 13.77
C ASP A 80 -3.55 9.99 13.12
N PHE A 81 -3.27 9.99 11.80
CA PHE A 81 -2.89 11.21 11.09
C PHE A 81 -3.45 11.26 9.68
N VAL A 82 -3.76 12.48 9.23
CA VAL A 82 -4.08 12.78 7.83
C VAL A 82 -3.17 13.89 7.31
N ARG A 83 -2.77 13.77 6.04
CA ARG A 83 -2.19 14.88 5.26
C ARG A 83 -3.03 15.12 4.02
N GLN A 84 -3.19 16.38 3.66
CA GLN A 84 -3.80 16.79 2.38
C GLN A 84 -3.08 17.99 1.78
N THR A 85 -2.95 18.03 0.45
CA THR A 85 -2.56 19.24 -0.30
C THR A 85 -3.25 19.26 -1.67
N PRO A 86 -4.57 19.46 -1.74
CA PRO A 86 -5.27 19.53 -3.01
C PRO A 86 -4.77 20.70 -3.87
N SER A 87 -4.92 20.57 -5.19
CA SER A 87 -4.74 21.69 -6.13
C SER A 87 -6.08 22.28 -6.55
N TYR A 88 -7.10 21.42 -6.69
CA TYR A 88 -8.47 21.80 -7.00
C TYR A 88 -9.38 21.10 -5.99
N ALA A 89 -9.97 21.85 -5.08
CA ALA A 89 -10.86 21.29 -4.08
C ALA A 89 -11.90 22.31 -3.60
N PRO A 90 -13.04 21.85 -3.06
CA PRO A 90 -14.02 22.72 -2.42
C PRO A 90 -13.41 23.58 -1.30
N SER A 91 -12.50 23.01 -0.50
CA SER A 91 -11.71 23.72 0.53
C SER A 91 -10.85 24.85 -0.04
N LEU A 92 -10.53 24.81 -1.33
CA LEU A 92 -9.81 25.86 -2.04
C LEU A 92 -10.71 26.74 -2.91
N GLY A 93 -12.04 26.62 -2.80
CA GLY A 93 -13.02 27.39 -3.56
C GLY A 93 -13.40 26.81 -4.93
N ASP A 94 -12.88 25.64 -5.29
CA ASP A 94 -13.29 24.88 -6.48
C ASP A 94 -14.41 23.90 -6.10
N ALA A 95 -15.62 24.43 -5.87
CA ALA A 95 -16.76 23.68 -5.34
C ALA A 95 -17.27 22.51 -6.22
N ASP A 96 -16.83 22.46 -7.49
CA ASP A 96 -17.16 21.42 -8.46
C ASP A 96 -16.09 20.31 -8.56
N ARG A 97 -15.22 20.22 -7.55
CA ARG A 97 -14.08 19.30 -7.47
C ARG A 97 -14.12 18.51 -6.17
N HIS A 98 -13.13 17.65 -5.95
CA HIS A 98 -13.08 16.76 -4.80
C HIS A 98 -12.00 17.19 -3.79
N GLU A 99 -12.16 16.77 -2.54
CA GLU A 99 -11.04 16.85 -1.59
C GLU A 99 -10.03 15.73 -1.89
N THR A 100 -8.79 15.89 -1.45
CA THR A 100 -7.74 14.91 -1.77
C THR A 100 -8.06 13.50 -1.28
N LEU A 101 -8.67 13.38 -0.09
CA LEU A 101 -9.14 12.10 0.46
C LEU A 101 -10.63 12.17 0.81
N GLU A 102 -11.35 11.10 0.53
CA GLU A 102 -12.77 10.95 0.86
C GLU A 102 -13.06 9.55 1.40
N VAL A 103 -13.90 9.48 2.42
CA VAL A 103 -14.59 8.27 2.88
C VAL A 103 -16.06 8.63 2.96
N SER A 104 -16.80 8.50 1.85
CA SER A 104 -18.17 9.02 1.79
C SER A 104 -19.09 8.17 0.92
N SER A 105 -20.31 7.98 1.44
CA SER A 105 -21.42 7.37 0.70
C SER A 105 -21.77 8.13 -0.58
N LYS A 106 -21.55 9.45 -0.60
CA LYS A 106 -21.72 10.30 -1.79
C LYS A 106 -20.74 9.89 -2.89
N SER A 107 -19.48 9.60 -2.54
CA SER A 107 -18.45 9.19 -3.51
C SER A 107 -18.85 7.89 -4.21
N THR A 108 -19.37 6.92 -3.45
CA THR A 108 -19.93 5.67 -4.00
C THR A 108 -21.21 5.90 -4.81
N ALA A 109 -22.09 6.82 -4.40
CA ALA A 109 -23.32 7.13 -5.14
C ALA A 109 -23.04 7.77 -6.52
N GLU A 110 -21.99 8.59 -6.62
CA GLU A 110 -21.55 9.19 -7.89
C GLU A 110 -20.88 8.18 -8.82
N ASN A 111 -20.04 7.30 -8.28
CA ASN A 111 -19.47 6.17 -9.01
C ASN A 111 -19.41 4.92 -8.11
N PRO A 112 -20.29 3.92 -8.33
CA PRO A 112 -20.32 2.70 -7.52
C PRO A 112 -19.01 1.92 -7.56
N ASN A 113 -18.19 2.07 -8.59
CA ASN A 113 -16.91 1.36 -8.70
C ASN A 113 -15.86 1.86 -7.69
N ARG A 114 -16.11 2.99 -7.01
CA ARG A 114 -15.24 3.49 -5.94
C ARG A 114 -15.32 2.67 -4.66
N ALA A 115 -16.36 1.88 -4.43
CA ALA A 115 -16.45 0.96 -3.29
C ALA A 115 -16.43 -0.50 -3.74
N LYS A 116 -15.75 -1.37 -2.98
CA LYS A 116 -15.68 -2.79 -3.32
C LYS A 116 -17.06 -3.43 -3.16
N GLY A 117 -17.47 -4.21 -4.15
CA GLY A 117 -18.84 -4.75 -4.20
C GLY A 117 -19.92 -3.72 -4.58
N LYS A 118 -19.52 -2.49 -4.94
CA LYS A 118 -20.39 -1.41 -5.43
C LYS A 118 -21.40 -0.84 -4.43
N ILE A 119 -21.20 -1.14 -3.15
CA ILE A 119 -21.99 -0.67 -2.03
C ILE A 119 -21.03 -0.24 -0.93
N GLY A 120 -21.52 0.52 0.05
CA GLY A 120 -20.68 0.92 1.17
C GLY A 120 -19.72 2.06 0.83
N LYS A 121 -18.55 2.06 1.47
CA LYS A 121 -17.54 3.11 1.37
C LYS A 121 -16.15 2.51 1.22
N SER A 122 -15.23 3.37 0.81
CA SER A 122 -13.81 3.07 0.69
C SER A 122 -13.03 4.35 0.96
N LEU A 123 -11.71 4.25 1.08
CA LEU A 123 -10.83 5.42 1.02
C LEU A 123 -10.56 5.77 -0.44
N VAL A 124 -11.16 6.85 -0.92
CA VAL A 124 -10.91 7.39 -2.27
C VAL A 124 -9.85 8.48 -2.17
N SER A 125 -8.83 8.40 -3.02
CA SER A 125 -7.79 9.42 -3.17
C SER A 125 -7.88 10.04 -4.56
N TRP A 126 -7.93 11.37 -4.59
CA TRP A 126 -8.01 12.17 -5.80
C TRP A 126 -6.63 12.74 -6.18
N ARG A 127 -6.33 12.73 -7.47
CA ARG A 127 -5.06 13.19 -8.06
C ARG A 127 -5.33 14.34 -9.01
N ASP A 128 -4.73 15.49 -8.74
CA ASP A 128 -4.93 16.70 -9.52
C ASP A 128 -3.79 16.93 -10.49
N SER A 129 -4.15 17.26 -11.74
CA SER A 129 -3.15 17.72 -12.70
C SER A 129 -2.85 19.20 -12.54
N ASP A 130 -1.68 19.55 -11.99
CA ASP A 130 -1.25 20.95 -11.85
C ASP A 130 0.17 21.16 -12.41
N ILE A 131 0.24 21.77 -13.59
CA ILE A 131 1.50 22.12 -14.25
C ILE A 131 2.15 23.39 -13.69
N SER A 132 1.40 24.23 -12.97
CA SER A 132 1.92 25.50 -12.44
C SER A 132 2.94 25.30 -11.31
N LYS A 133 2.89 24.13 -10.66
CA LYS A 133 3.80 23.75 -9.58
C LYS A 133 5.15 23.22 -10.10
N GLY A 134 5.25 22.93 -11.40
CA GLY A 134 6.47 22.52 -12.09
C GLY A 134 6.69 21.01 -12.15
N GLU A 135 7.75 20.58 -12.84
CA GLU A 135 7.99 19.15 -13.10
C GLU A 135 8.38 18.35 -11.84
N ASN A 136 8.92 19.01 -10.81
CA ASN A 136 9.39 18.39 -9.57
C ASN A 136 8.42 18.58 -8.40
N SER A 137 7.20 19.06 -8.63
CA SER A 137 6.20 19.19 -7.58
C SER A 137 5.48 17.88 -7.31
N PHE A 138 5.18 17.65 -6.05
CA PHE A 138 4.23 16.63 -5.64
C PHE A 138 3.00 17.38 -5.15
N GLN A 139 1.92 17.32 -5.93
CA GLN A 139 0.61 17.83 -5.57
C GLN A 139 -0.30 16.71 -5.09
N SER A 140 -1.49 17.07 -4.61
CA SER A 140 -2.52 16.14 -4.15
C SER A 140 -1.99 15.15 -3.12
N ASP A 141 -1.13 15.63 -2.21
CA ASP A 141 -0.57 14.79 -1.14
C ASP A 141 -1.66 14.38 -0.16
N GLY A 142 -2.34 13.28 -0.43
CA GLY A 142 -3.40 12.72 0.41
C GLY A 142 -2.89 11.50 1.15
N ILE A 143 -2.64 11.59 2.46
CA ILE A 143 -2.15 10.46 3.23
C ILE A 143 -3.04 10.21 4.44
N LEU A 144 -3.56 9.00 4.59
CA LEU A 144 -4.18 8.51 5.81
C LEU A 144 -3.22 7.52 6.50
N LEU A 145 -2.90 7.75 7.77
CA LEU A 145 -1.81 7.07 8.48
C LEU A 145 -2.22 6.48 9.82
N LYS A 146 -1.72 5.27 10.08
CA LYS A 146 -1.84 4.55 11.34
C LYS A 146 -0.48 4.46 12.03
N TYR A 147 -0.45 4.58 13.36
CA TYR A 147 0.74 4.52 14.19
C TYR A 147 0.55 3.58 15.40
N TYR A 148 1.57 2.77 15.67
CA TYR A 148 1.63 1.80 16.78
C TYR A 148 2.93 1.99 17.56
N PRO A 149 2.98 2.81 18.62
CA PRO A 149 4.23 3.18 19.29
C PRO A 149 5.08 1.98 19.74
N GLU A 150 4.47 0.84 20.05
CA GLU A 150 5.14 -0.41 20.41
C GLU A 150 5.97 -1.05 19.28
N GLY A 151 5.54 -0.85 18.03
CA GLY A 151 6.11 -1.40 16.81
C GLY A 151 6.14 -2.94 16.72
N PHE A 152 6.38 -3.42 15.50
CA PHE A 152 6.43 -4.84 15.15
C PHE A 152 7.72 -5.17 14.39
N ASP A 153 8.26 -6.37 14.63
CA ASP A 153 9.45 -6.86 13.90
C ASP A 153 9.10 -7.26 12.46
N GLN A 154 7.84 -7.58 12.22
CA GLN A 154 7.29 -7.93 10.91
C GLN A 154 5.81 -7.57 10.83
N LEU A 155 5.35 -7.29 9.61
CA LEU A 155 3.97 -6.98 9.30
C LEU A 155 3.58 -7.60 7.96
N TYR A 156 2.40 -8.21 7.92
CA TYR A 156 1.66 -8.50 6.71
C TYR A 156 0.56 -7.43 6.57
N ILE A 157 0.49 -6.77 5.42
CA ILE A 157 -0.52 -5.75 5.10
C ILE A 157 -1.17 -6.14 3.78
N GLU A 158 -2.49 -6.34 3.77
CA GLU A 158 -3.28 -6.49 2.56
C GLU A 158 -4.37 -5.43 2.45
N PHE A 159 -4.77 -5.15 1.23
CA PHE A 159 -5.86 -4.25 0.89
C PHE A 159 -6.30 -4.50 -0.55
N TRP A 160 -7.49 -4.04 -0.88
CA TRP A 160 -7.96 -3.97 -2.26
C TRP A 160 -7.72 -2.58 -2.80
N VAL A 161 -7.31 -2.50 -4.08
CA VAL A 161 -7.10 -1.24 -4.79
C VAL A 161 -7.87 -1.23 -6.10
N ASN A 162 -8.36 -0.06 -6.48
CA ASN A 162 -8.98 0.18 -7.77
C ASN A 162 -8.52 1.51 -8.37
N PHE A 163 -8.48 1.60 -9.69
CA PHE A 163 -8.11 2.81 -10.43
C PHE A 163 -9.25 3.22 -11.34
N SER A 164 -9.47 4.52 -11.48
CA SER A 164 -10.45 5.03 -12.42
C SER A 164 -10.12 4.70 -13.87
N ASP A 165 -11.12 4.57 -14.75
CA ASP A 165 -10.89 4.44 -16.19
C ASP A 165 -10.20 5.70 -16.74
N THR A 166 -10.34 6.84 -16.06
CA THR A 166 -9.61 8.08 -16.38
C THR A 166 -8.10 7.90 -16.15
N THR A 167 -7.68 7.22 -15.07
CA THR A 167 -6.27 6.88 -14.81
C THR A 167 -5.69 5.99 -15.90
N VAL A 168 -6.46 4.99 -16.36
CA VAL A 168 -6.06 4.11 -17.46
C VAL A 168 -5.99 4.88 -18.79
N ALA A 169 -6.97 5.74 -19.07
CA ALA A 169 -6.94 6.60 -20.25
C ALA A 169 -5.74 7.57 -20.23
N THR A 170 -5.42 8.14 -19.06
CA THR A 170 -4.24 8.97 -18.83
C THR A 170 -2.95 8.21 -19.15
N TYR A 171 -2.84 6.94 -18.76
CA TYR A 171 -1.68 6.10 -19.14
C TYR A 171 -1.51 6.05 -20.65
N TYR A 172 -2.57 5.83 -21.42
CA TYR A 172 -2.51 5.72 -22.88
C TYR A 172 -2.46 7.04 -23.64
N ASN A 173 -2.73 8.16 -22.99
CA ASN A 173 -2.77 9.47 -23.64
C ASN A 173 -1.36 9.90 -24.10
N PRO A 174 -1.11 10.01 -25.43
CA PRO A 174 0.18 10.42 -25.98
C PRO A 174 0.39 11.94 -25.97
N ASP A 175 -0.69 12.70 -25.79
CA ASP A 175 -0.64 14.14 -25.75
C ASP A 175 -0.03 14.53 -24.40
N TYR A 176 0.87 15.52 -24.41
CA TYR A 176 1.58 16.14 -23.28
C TYR A 176 3.01 15.62 -22.95
N LYS A 177 3.84 16.59 -22.49
CA LYS A 177 5.32 16.64 -22.56
C LYS A 177 6.09 15.44 -21.99
N THR A 178 5.51 14.72 -21.06
CA THR A 178 6.03 13.47 -20.52
C THR A 178 4.92 12.46 -20.68
N ALA A 179 5.04 11.54 -21.63
CA ALA A 179 4.02 10.52 -21.86
C ALA A 179 4.03 9.45 -20.75
N THR A 180 3.90 9.89 -19.49
CA THR A 180 3.77 9.10 -18.27
C THR A 180 2.38 9.26 -17.68
N THR A 181 2.04 8.39 -16.73
CA THR A 181 0.92 8.54 -15.79
C THR A 181 1.15 9.61 -14.72
N GLY A 182 2.31 10.28 -14.73
CA GLY A 182 2.88 10.81 -13.50
C GLY A 182 3.34 9.70 -12.55
N LEU A 183 3.92 10.10 -11.42
CA LEU A 183 4.34 9.20 -10.35
C LEU A 183 3.42 9.37 -9.14
N SER A 184 2.88 8.26 -8.64
CA SER A 184 1.95 8.24 -7.51
C SER A 184 2.48 7.31 -6.44
N LYS A 185 2.55 7.78 -5.19
CA LYS A 185 3.01 6.95 -4.07
C LYS A 185 1.82 6.42 -3.28
N LEU A 186 1.38 5.20 -3.51
CA LEU A 186 0.09 4.70 -2.99
C LEU A 186 0.10 4.22 -1.53
N PHE A 187 1.18 3.55 -1.12
CA PHE A 187 1.26 2.90 0.18
C PHE A 187 2.65 3.06 0.77
N ARG A 188 2.73 3.05 2.09
CA ARG A 188 3.99 3.10 2.84
C ARG A 188 3.89 2.36 4.15
N VAL A 189 5.02 1.79 4.56
CA VAL A 189 5.25 1.26 5.92
C VAL A 189 6.66 1.63 6.36
N TYR A 190 6.81 2.11 7.58
CA TYR A 190 8.09 2.63 8.07
C TYR A 190 8.18 2.66 9.60
N HIS A 191 9.38 3.01 10.08
CA HIS A 191 9.63 3.41 11.45
C HIS A 191 9.56 4.94 11.61
N TRP A 192 8.86 5.41 12.65
CA TRP A 192 8.84 6.79 13.12
C TRP A 192 9.17 6.84 14.61
N ASP A 193 10.14 7.66 14.97
CA ASP A 193 10.64 7.80 16.35
C ASP A 193 9.82 8.76 17.21
N GLY A 194 8.70 9.28 16.67
CA GLY A 194 7.85 10.27 17.34
C GLY A 194 8.35 11.72 17.21
N SER A 195 9.46 11.96 16.50
CA SER A 195 10.00 13.29 16.29
C SER A 195 9.75 13.82 14.87
N GLY A 196 9.61 15.15 14.75
CA GLY A 196 9.34 15.82 13.46
C GLY A 196 7.93 15.52 12.90
N LEU A 197 7.72 15.90 11.64
CA LEU A 197 6.44 15.65 10.96
C LEU A 197 6.35 14.17 10.55
N THR A 198 5.25 13.49 10.87
CA THR A 198 5.06 12.08 10.49
C THR A 198 5.05 11.83 8.97
N PHE A 199 4.91 12.87 8.13
CA PHE A 199 4.91 12.74 6.66
C PHE A 199 6.26 12.98 5.97
N ASP A 200 7.28 13.44 6.69
CA ASP A 200 8.64 13.59 6.14
C ASP A 200 9.37 12.24 5.93
N TYR A 201 9.27 11.72 4.72
CA TYR A 201 9.74 10.38 4.37
C TYR A 201 11.27 10.20 4.43
N TYR A 202 12.06 11.27 4.26
CA TYR A 202 13.50 11.16 3.96
C TYR A 202 14.43 11.54 5.13
N SER A 203 13.95 12.28 6.13
CA SER A 203 14.82 12.85 7.16
C SER A 203 15.05 11.90 8.36
N ASN A 204 14.01 11.29 8.92
CA ASN A 204 14.09 10.54 10.19
C ASN A 204 13.32 9.22 10.22
N LYS A 205 12.89 8.72 9.05
CA LYS A 205 11.95 7.58 8.96
C LYS A 205 12.52 6.40 8.24
N ASN A 206 13.31 5.60 8.94
CA ASN A 206 13.92 4.40 8.38
C ASN A 206 13.95 3.27 9.42
N PRO A 207 13.74 2.02 9.00
CA PRO A 207 13.56 1.59 7.62
C PRO A 207 12.21 2.03 7.06
N ASN A 208 12.14 2.03 5.74
CA ASN A 208 11.00 2.54 5.02
C ASN A 208 10.79 1.77 3.73
N PHE A 209 9.56 1.37 3.50
CA PHE A 209 9.09 0.82 2.25
C PHE A 209 7.96 1.68 1.70
N LEU A 210 8.04 1.97 0.40
CA LEU A 210 7.01 2.67 -0.34
C LEU A 210 6.67 1.92 -1.60
N TRP A 211 5.37 1.80 -1.83
CA TRP A 211 4.79 1.31 -3.06
C TRP A 211 4.08 2.44 -3.78
N GLY A 212 4.29 2.51 -5.08
CA GLY A 212 3.63 3.45 -5.95
C GLY A 212 3.52 2.90 -7.36
N PHE A 213 3.03 3.74 -8.26
CA PHE A 213 3.07 3.44 -9.68
C PHE A 213 3.64 4.58 -10.49
N GLU A 214 4.23 4.17 -11.60
CA GLU A 214 4.60 5.02 -12.71
C GLU A 214 4.55 4.14 -13.95
N GLY A 215 4.12 4.69 -15.08
CA GLY A 215 4.14 3.95 -16.31
C GLY A 215 4.14 4.86 -17.52
N ARG A 216 4.60 4.30 -18.63
CA ARG A 216 4.39 4.83 -19.97
C ARG A 216 3.97 3.66 -20.86
N PRO A 217 3.03 3.83 -21.79
CA PRO A 217 2.62 2.77 -22.69
C PRO A 217 3.81 2.02 -23.28
N ALA A 218 3.72 0.69 -23.32
CA ALA A 218 4.74 -0.17 -23.89
C ALA A 218 5.18 0.30 -25.28
N SER A 219 4.21 0.74 -26.09
CA SER A 219 4.40 1.29 -27.44
C SER A 219 5.27 2.54 -27.52
N GLN A 220 5.47 3.27 -26.42
CA GLN A 220 6.19 4.54 -26.38
C GLN A 220 7.52 4.46 -25.63
N SER A 221 7.61 3.60 -24.62
CA SER A 221 8.75 3.56 -23.69
C SER A 221 9.56 2.27 -23.72
N GLY A 222 8.96 1.19 -24.24
CA GLY A 222 9.51 -0.16 -24.21
C GLY A 222 9.51 -0.82 -22.82
N TYR A 223 9.10 -0.13 -21.75
CA TYR A 223 9.13 -0.67 -20.39
C TYR A 223 7.78 -0.78 -19.68
N GLY A 224 6.73 -0.14 -20.20
CA GLY A 224 5.35 -0.31 -19.73
C GLY A 224 5.06 0.31 -18.36
N PHE A 225 4.06 -0.24 -17.69
CA PHE A 225 3.67 0.07 -16.34
C PHE A 225 4.60 -0.60 -15.32
N ARG A 226 4.99 0.14 -14.28
CA ARG A 226 5.94 -0.32 -13.28
C ARG A 226 5.38 -0.23 -11.87
N ASN A 227 5.79 -1.22 -11.09
CA ASN A 227 5.71 -1.29 -9.65
C ASN A 227 6.80 -0.41 -9.04
N LEU A 228 6.46 0.78 -8.57
CA LEU A 228 7.46 1.65 -7.96
C LEU A 228 7.71 1.20 -6.52
N LEU A 229 8.75 0.41 -6.33
CA LEU A 229 9.20 -0.04 -5.02
C LEU A 229 10.41 0.78 -4.59
N SER A 230 10.26 1.51 -3.50
CA SER A 230 11.37 2.21 -2.86
C SER A 230 11.55 1.69 -1.45
N ALA A 231 12.69 1.04 -1.22
CA ALA A 231 13.20 0.84 0.12
C ALA A 231 14.20 1.95 0.44
N LEU A 232 14.07 2.58 1.59
CA LEU A 232 15.15 3.33 2.20
C LEU A 232 15.61 2.55 3.43
N THR A 233 16.80 1.98 3.30
CA THR A 233 17.58 1.53 4.43
C THR A 233 18.19 2.79 5.05
N ARG A 234 18.25 2.85 6.38
CA ARG A 234 18.66 4.07 7.11
C ARG A 234 20.06 4.51 6.65
N ARG A 235 20.12 5.49 5.72
CA ARG A 235 21.37 5.93 5.09
C ARG A 235 22.40 6.32 6.14
N THR A 236 23.65 5.94 5.89
CA THR A 236 24.80 6.71 6.33
C THR A 236 25.22 7.61 5.18
N ASP A 237 25.42 8.87 5.49
CA ASP A 237 25.77 9.94 4.57
C ASP A 237 27.03 9.53 3.78
N GLY A 238 26.89 9.28 2.48
CA GLY A 238 28.02 9.09 1.57
C GLY A 238 28.27 7.65 1.12
N GLY A 239 27.79 7.33 -0.09
CA GLY A 239 28.47 6.53 -1.12
C GLY A 239 29.12 5.18 -0.79
N ASP A 240 28.92 4.60 0.39
CA ASP A 240 29.56 3.36 0.79
C ASP A 240 28.92 2.18 0.02
N PRO A 241 29.66 1.45 -0.82
CA PRO A 241 29.17 0.27 -1.53
C PRO A 241 28.73 -0.88 -0.60
N GLY A 242 28.96 -0.79 0.71
CA GLY A 242 28.32 -1.64 1.74
C GLY A 242 26.84 -1.33 2.02
N GLN A 243 26.26 -0.28 1.41
CA GLN A 243 24.89 0.21 1.65
C GLN A 243 23.81 -0.40 0.74
N SER A 244 24.11 -1.52 0.09
CA SER A 244 23.10 -2.20 -0.72
C SER A 244 21.90 -2.58 0.12
N LYS A 245 20.72 -2.24 -0.38
CA LYS A 245 19.46 -2.49 0.30
C LYS A 245 19.17 -3.99 0.43
N PHE A 246 19.65 -4.78 -0.51
CA PHE A 246 19.49 -6.23 -0.55
C PHE A 246 20.54 -6.90 -1.43
N LEU A 247 20.54 -8.22 -1.43
CA LEU A 247 21.27 -9.03 -2.42
C LEU A 247 20.30 -9.47 -3.52
N ASP A 248 20.61 -9.16 -4.78
CA ASP A 248 19.80 -9.53 -5.93
C ASP A 248 19.72 -11.05 -6.16
N SER A 249 19.02 -11.47 -7.22
CA SER A 249 18.85 -12.88 -7.56
C SER A 249 20.14 -13.63 -7.91
N LYS A 250 21.26 -12.91 -8.09
CA LYS A 250 22.61 -13.45 -8.29
C LYS A 250 23.46 -13.36 -7.02
N GLY A 251 22.88 -12.93 -5.90
CA GLY A 251 23.58 -12.66 -4.65
C GLY A 251 24.43 -11.39 -4.68
N SER A 252 24.26 -10.51 -5.67
CA SER A 252 25.03 -9.28 -5.79
C SER A 252 24.36 -8.13 -5.03
N PRO A 253 25.13 -7.28 -4.32
CA PRO A 253 24.57 -6.12 -3.63
C PRO A 253 23.82 -5.18 -4.60
N SER A 254 22.56 -4.83 -4.30
CA SER A 254 21.70 -3.98 -5.14
C SER A 254 20.96 -2.90 -4.34
N ASN A 255 20.66 -1.78 -5.01
CA ASN A 255 19.86 -0.66 -4.48
C ASN A 255 18.53 -0.46 -5.21
N ASP A 256 18.35 -1.15 -6.34
CA ASP A 256 17.21 -0.99 -7.23
C ASP A 256 16.33 -2.24 -7.11
N LEU A 257 15.12 -2.04 -6.61
CA LEU A 257 14.13 -3.11 -6.49
C LEU A 257 13.56 -3.44 -7.88
N PRO A 258 13.23 -4.71 -8.15
CA PRO A 258 12.56 -5.10 -9.39
C PRO A 258 11.21 -4.39 -9.48
N SER A 259 11.06 -3.54 -10.49
CA SER A 259 9.87 -2.71 -10.67
C SER A 259 8.98 -3.14 -11.83
N SER A 260 9.37 -4.16 -12.60
CA SER A 260 8.59 -4.62 -13.74
C SER A 260 7.66 -5.77 -13.37
N TYR A 261 6.39 -5.68 -13.80
CA TYR A 261 5.43 -6.79 -13.75
C TYR A 261 5.68 -7.86 -14.82
N HIS A 262 6.73 -7.70 -15.64
CA HIS A 262 7.07 -8.66 -16.68
C HIS A 262 7.45 -10.03 -16.07
N PRO A 263 6.92 -11.15 -16.58
CA PRO A 263 7.12 -12.48 -15.99
C PRO A 263 8.59 -12.88 -15.80
N ASN A 264 9.48 -12.55 -16.74
CA ASN A 264 10.92 -12.81 -16.59
C ASN A 264 11.54 -12.07 -15.39
N THR A 265 11.07 -10.86 -15.09
CA THR A 265 11.49 -10.12 -13.90
C THR A 265 10.96 -10.81 -12.65
N LEU A 266 9.67 -11.15 -12.61
CA LEU A 266 9.05 -11.80 -11.46
C LEU A 266 9.72 -13.15 -11.15
N ALA A 267 9.94 -13.99 -12.17
CA ALA A 267 10.56 -15.30 -12.01
C ALA A 267 11.97 -15.24 -11.38
N ALA A 268 12.74 -14.18 -11.67
CA ALA A 268 14.06 -13.98 -11.06
C ALA A 268 13.98 -13.75 -9.54
N TYR A 269 12.82 -13.37 -9.01
CA TYR A 269 12.56 -13.07 -7.60
C TYR A 269 11.50 -14.00 -7.00
N ASN A 270 11.49 -15.27 -7.41
CA ASN A 270 10.53 -16.30 -6.97
C ASN A 270 9.06 -15.88 -7.14
N GLY A 271 8.78 -15.03 -8.12
CA GLY A 271 7.46 -14.54 -8.47
C GLY A 271 6.78 -15.40 -9.51
N SER A 272 5.46 -15.51 -9.38
CA SER A 272 4.57 -16.19 -10.31
C SER A 272 4.06 -15.23 -11.39
N ALA A 273 3.75 -15.80 -12.55
CA ALA A 273 3.10 -15.04 -13.62
C ALA A 273 1.71 -14.57 -13.20
N LEU A 274 1.39 -13.34 -13.54
CA LEU A 274 0.10 -12.72 -13.24
C LEU A 274 -0.97 -13.08 -14.28
N LYS A 275 -2.23 -13.05 -13.85
CA LYS A 275 -3.38 -13.10 -14.75
C LYS A 275 -3.41 -11.81 -15.58
N ASP A 276 -3.64 -11.92 -16.88
CA ASP A 276 -3.87 -10.75 -17.71
C ASP A 276 -5.34 -10.33 -17.56
N LYS A 277 -5.59 -9.21 -16.88
CA LYS A 277 -6.96 -8.74 -16.61
C LYS A 277 -7.62 -8.10 -17.84
N ARG A 278 -6.84 -7.64 -18.82
CA ARG A 278 -7.33 -7.03 -20.06
C ARG A 278 -7.65 -8.09 -21.10
N ASP A 279 -6.68 -8.95 -21.40
CA ASP A 279 -6.73 -9.88 -22.52
C ASP A 279 -7.13 -11.31 -22.10
N GLY A 280 -7.16 -11.58 -20.79
CA GLY A 280 -7.42 -12.89 -20.22
C GLY A 280 -6.21 -13.84 -20.29
N GLY A 281 -6.29 -14.93 -19.53
CA GLY A 281 -5.18 -15.89 -19.43
C GLY A 281 -4.07 -15.42 -18.48
N VAL A 282 -2.84 -15.85 -18.75
CA VAL A 282 -1.66 -15.57 -17.91
C VAL A 282 -0.61 -14.85 -18.75
N MET A 283 -0.03 -13.79 -18.20
CA MET A 283 1.09 -13.09 -18.83
C MET A 283 2.30 -14.03 -18.93
N GLY A 284 2.62 -14.47 -20.14
CA GLY A 284 3.71 -15.40 -20.41
C GLY A 284 5.08 -14.72 -20.58
N PRO A 285 6.20 -15.45 -20.56
CA PRO A 285 7.55 -14.89 -20.66
C PRO A 285 7.86 -14.18 -21.99
N ASN A 286 7.01 -14.37 -23.00
CA ASN A 286 7.12 -13.76 -24.33
C ASN A 286 6.19 -12.54 -24.51
N VAL A 287 5.48 -12.11 -23.46
CA VAL A 287 4.72 -10.86 -23.54
C VAL A 287 5.68 -9.67 -23.66
N GLY A 288 5.23 -8.59 -24.29
CA GLY A 288 5.98 -7.35 -24.31
C GLY A 288 6.02 -6.69 -22.92
N ALA A 289 6.33 -5.39 -22.90
CA ALA A 289 6.11 -4.61 -21.69
C ALA A 289 4.63 -4.68 -21.25
N VAL A 290 4.43 -4.77 -19.94
CA VAL A 290 3.12 -4.95 -19.30
C VAL A 290 2.47 -3.58 -19.10
N ASP A 291 1.20 -3.45 -19.49
CA ASP A 291 0.42 -2.23 -19.28
C ASP A 291 -0.37 -2.23 -17.95
N ILE A 292 -0.88 -1.07 -17.56
CA ILE A 292 -1.61 -0.87 -16.28
C ILE A 292 -2.85 -1.77 -16.19
N ASP A 293 -3.64 -1.86 -17.25
CA ASP A 293 -4.90 -2.58 -17.31
C ASP A 293 -4.72 -4.10 -17.44
N GLN A 294 -3.54 -4.57 -17.86
CA GLN A 294 -3.19 -6.00 -17.76
C GLN A 294 -3.01 -6.45 -16.30
N VAL A 295 -2.58 -5.55 -15.41
CA VAL A 295 -2.37 -5.84 -13.98
C VAL A 295 -3.62 -5.52 -13.15
N PHE A 296 -4.18 -4.33 -13.34
CA PHE A 296 -5.25 -3.80 -12.49
C PHE A 296 -6.64 -3.87 -13.12
N GLY A 297 -6.74 -4.13 -14.43
CA GLY A 297 -8.02 -4.19 -15.13
C GLY A 297 -8.63 -2.81 -15.38
N SER A 298 -9.93 -2.83 -15.69
CA SER A 298 -10.79 -1.64 -15.75
C SER A 298 -11.22 -1.17 -14.37
N GLU A 299 -11.87 -0.01 -14.28
CA GLU A 299 -12.44 0.48 -13.02
C GLU A 299 -13.48 -0.45 -12.39
N SER A 300 -14.00 -1.45 -13.10
CA SER A 300 -14.92 -2.44 -12.52
C SER A 300 -14.21 -3.59 -11.78
N GLN A 301 -12.87 -3.63 -11.82
CA GLN A 301 -12.05 -4.74 -11.34
C GLN A 301 -11.14 -4.30 -10.19
N TRP A 302 -11.54 -4.65 -8.98
CA TRP A 302 -10.67 -4.49 -7.82
C TRP A 302 -9.52 -5.50 -7.86
N THR A 303 -8.35 -5.07 -7.39
CA THR A 303 -7.14 -5.87 -7.32
C THR A 303 -6.70 -6.00 -5.88
N LYS A 304 -6.51 -7.23 -5.39
CA LYS A 304 -5.96 -7.42 -4.06
C LYS A 304 -4.45 -7.26 -4.10
N VAL A 305 -3.90 -6.42 -3.23
CA VAL A 305 -2.46 -6.22 -3.10
C VAL A 305 -2.07 -6.52 -1.66
N ALA A 306 -0.98 -7.25 -1.48
CA ALA A 306 -0.43 -7.50 -0.15
C ALA A 306 1.08 -7.35 -0.13
N PHE A 307 1.59 -6.94 1.04
CA PHE A 307 3.01 -6.82 1.34
C PHE A 307 3.31 -7.54 2.65
N PHE A 308 4.45 -8.20 2.70
CA PHE A 308 5.05 -8.66 3.94
C PHE A 308 6.43 -8.01 4.09
N VAL A 309 6.65 -7.35 5.22
CA VAL A 309 7.94 -6.77 5.59
C VAL A 309 8.41 -7.39 6.89
N LYS A 310 9.70 -7.72 6.96
CA LYS A 310 10.35 -8.25 8.16
C LYS A 310 11.72 -7.65 8.35
N MET A 311 11.99 -7.13 9.54
CA MET A 311 13.30 -6.62 9.91
C MET A 311 14.39 -7.68 9.74
N ASN A 312 15.60 -7.24 9.40
CA ASN A 312 16.79 -8.08 9.51
C ASN A 312 17.09 -8.40 10.98
N SER A 313 17.72 -9.55 11.25
CA SER A 313 17.89 -10.07 12.62
C SER A 313 18.85 -9.26 13.50
N ALA A 314 19.80 -8.57 12.88
CA ALA A 314 20.76 -7.69 13.51
C ALA A 314 21.19 -6.59 12.53
N PRO A 315 21.69 -5.44 12.99
CA PRO A 315 22.14 -4.35 12.12
C PRO A 315 23.13 -4.87 11.06
N GLY A 316 22.83 -4.61 9.79
CA GLY A 316 23.68 -4.99 8.67
C GLY A 316 23.46 -6.42 8.15
N ALA A 317 22.65 -7.25 8.80
CA ALA A 317 22.32 -8.57 8.29
C ALA A 317 21.44 -8.50 7.02
N TYR A 318 21.73 -9.36 6.05
CA TYR A 318 20.97 -9.51 4.79
C TYR A 318 19.98 -10.67 4.92
N ASP A 319 19.09 -10.60 5.91
CA ASP A 319 18.09 -11.63 6.22
C ASP A 319 16.69 -11.07 6.53
N GLY A 320 16.49 -9.76 6.32
CA GLY A 320 15.15 -9.17 6.31
C GLY A 320 14.38 -9.58 5.06
N GLN A 321 13.06 -9.40 5.10
CA GLN A 321 12.17 -9.85 4.02
C GLN A 321 11.34 -8.70 3.45
N LEU A 322 11.12 -8.75 2.15
CA LEU A 322 10.08 -8.04 1.40
C LEU A 322 9.39 -9.06 0.48
N ILE A 323 8.09 -9.27 0.66
CA ILE A 323 7.29 -10.10 -0.22
C ILE A 323 6.07 -9.31 -0.68
N GLN A 324 5.69 -9.47 -1.94
CA GLN A 324 4.48 -8.85 -2.50
C GLN A 324 3.61 -9.88 -3.20
N TRP A 325 2.30 -9.72 -3.04
CA TRP A 325 1.28 -10.48 -3.76
C TRP A 325 0.36 -9.54 -4.54
N ILE A 326 -0.14 -10.03 -5.67
CA ILE A 326 -1.25 -9.44 -6.42
C ILE A 326 -2.26 -10.56 -6.70
N ASP A 327 -3.52 -10.34 -6.32
CA ASP A 327 -4.60 -11.34 -6.35
C ASP A 327 -4.14 -12.68 -5.77
N ASP A 328 -3.56 -12.63 -4.57
CA ASP A 328 -3.01 -13.76 -3.82
C ASP A 328 -1.87 -14.53 -4.54
N ARG A 329 -1.38 -14.03 -5.70
CA ARG A 329 -0.19 -14.57 -6.38
C ARG A 329 1.04 -13.80 -5.95
N LYS A 330 2.02 -14.52 -5.41
CA LYS A 330 3.31 -13.93 -5.05
C LYS A 330 4.02 -13.45 -6.31
N ILE A 331 4.39 -12.17 -6.36
CA ILE A 331 5.07 -11.59 -7.52
C ILE A 331 6.54 -11.26 -7.26
N ILE A 332 6.90 -10.98 -6.00
CA ILE A 332 8.27 -10.68 -5.60
C ILE A 332 8.50 -11.28 -4.22
N GLU A 333 9.64 -11.95 -4.04
CA GLU A 333 10.15 -12.37 -2.75
C GLU A 333 11.65 -12.03 -2.67
N ILE A 334 12.00 -11.17 -1.71
CA ILE A 334 13.37 -10.78 -1.41
C ILE A 334 13.62 -11.07 0.06
N ASN A 335 14.38 -12.14 0.34
CA ASN A 335 14.71 -12.59 1.70
C ASN A 335 16.10 -12.13 2.15
N THR A 336 16.62 -11.11 1.48
CA THR A 336 17.97 -10.58 1.69
C THR A 336 17.94 -9.08 1.97
N MET A 337 16.80 -8.54 2.44
CA MET A 337 16.69 -7.12 2.74
C MET A 337 17.53 -6.76 3.98
N GLN A 338 18.34 -5.70 3.86
CA GLN A 338 19.06 -5.10 4.97
C GLN A 338 18.34 -3.81 5.40
N TRP A 339 17.15 -3.94 6.00
CA TRP A 339 16.34 -2.78 6.38
C TRP A 339 17.10 -1.80 7.31
N VAL A 340 17.84 -2.33 8.28
CA VAL A 340 18.70 -1.58 9.20
C VAL A 340 20.17 -1.86 8.90
N ALA A 341 20.91 -0.81 8.53
CA ALA A 341 22.34 -0.88 8.26
C ALA A 341 23.17 -1.19 9.52
N SER A 342 24.39 -1.72 9.34
CA SER A 342 25.30 -2.16 10.43
C SER A 342 25.71 -1.07 11.43
N THR A 343 25.55 0.20 11.06
CA THR A 343 25.96 1.38 11.84
C THR A 343 24.85 1.94 12.71
N ARG A 344 23.71 1.25 12.85
CA ARG A 344 22.49 1.76 13.49
C ARG A 344 21.91 0.74 14.44
N ASP A 345 21.15 1.22 15.42
CA ASP A 345 20.36 0.36 16.29
C ASP A 345 19.15 -0.23 15.55
N MET A 346 18.79 -1.45 15.94
CA MET A 346 17.54 -2.07 15.49
C MET A 346 16.34 -1.23 15.93
N VAL A 347 15.35 -1.18 15.04
CA VAL A 347 14.07 -0.51 15.25
C VAL A 347 12.96 -1.42 14.74
N LYS A 348 11.70 -0.99 14.90
CA LYS A 348 10.52 -1.73 14.51
C LYS A 348 9.65 -0.97 13.52
N TRP A 349 8.85 -1.70 12.75
CA TRP A 349 7.81 -1.11 11.91
C TRP A 349 6.70 -0.61 12.82
N ASN A 350 6.38 0.68 12.78
CA ASN A 350 5.40 1.25 13.70
C ASN A 350 4.45 2.24 13.05
N ALA A 351 4.55 2.44 11.73
CA ALA A 351 3.62 3.27 10.98
C ALA A 351 3.36 2.67 9.60
N PHE A 352 2.12 2.78 9.14
CA PHE A 352 1.75 2.53 7.75
C PHE A 352 0.69 3.51 7.29
N GLY A 353 0.62 3.77 5.98
CA GLY A 353 -0.37 4.68 5.45
C GLY A 353 -0.71 4.45 3.98
N PHE A 354 -1.85 5.01 3.60
CA PHE A 354 -2.51 4.89 2.31
C PHE A 354 -2.72 6.26 1.68
N GLY A 355 -2.87 6.30 0.36
CA GLY A 355 -2.91 7.55 -0.41
C GLY A 355 -1.50 8.09 -0.65
N GLY A 356 -1.33 9.14 -1.45
CA GLY A 356 -0.04 9.47 -2.01
C GLY A 356 0.33 10.91 -2.28
N ASN A 357 1.65 11.10 -2.35
CA ASN A 357 2.28 12.22 -3.05
C ASN A 357 2.19 11.97 -4.55
N ASP A 358 1.53 12.84 -5.27
CA ASP A 358 1.32 12.70 -6.72
C ASP A 358 2.13 13.73 -7.50
N ASN A 359 3.12 13.26 -8.26
CA ASN A 359 3.75 14.05 -9.29
C ASN A 359 2.95 13.86 -10.58
N PHE A 360 1.90 14.68 -10.73
CA PHE A 360 0.95 14.56 -11.83
C PHE A 360 0.76 15.89 -12.54
N ASN A 361 1.60 16.22 -13.50
CA ASN A 361 1.66 17.51 -14.19
C ASN A 361 1.47 17.32 -15.70
N LYS A 362 0.46 16.53 -16.08
CA LYS A 362 0.23 16.13 -17.47
C LYS A 362 -0.69 17.10 -18.21
N TYR A 363 -1.79 17.52 -17.59
CA TYR A 363 -2.85 18.25 -18.28
C TYR A 363 -2.75 19.77 -18.04
N PRO A 364 -3.19 20.60 -19.00
CA PRO A 364 -3.33 22.04 -18.79
C PRO A 364 -4.26 22.38 -17.60
N ASN A 365 -3.87 23.38 -16.81
CA ASN A 365 -4.58 23.75 -15.58
C ASN A 365 -6.03 24.21 -15.82
N GLU A 366 -6.35 24.75 -16.99
CA GLU A 366 -7.72 25.15 -17.35
C GLU A 366 -8.70 23.97 -17.39
N LEU A 367 -8.20 22.73 -17.55
CA LEU A 367 -9.02 21.53 -17.49
C LEU A 367 -9.36 21.16 -16.04
N ARG A 368 -8.54 21.56 -15.06
CA ARG A 368 -8.60 21.11 -13.66
C ARG A 368 -8.85 19.59 -13.59
N HIS A 369 -8.01 18.85 -14.32
CA HIS A 369 -8.17 17.41 -14.53
C HIS A 369 -7.91 16.65 -13.23
N GLU A 370 -8.84 15.79 -12.86
CA GLU A 370 -8.78 14.92 -11.70
C GLU A 370 -8.95 13.46 -12.13
N GLU A 371 -8.21 12.57 -11.48
CA GLU A 371 -8.42 11.13 -11.56
C GLU A 371 -8.33 10.53 -10.16
N TRP A 372 -8.86 9.32 -9.97
CA TRP A 372 -8.92 8.70 -8.65
C TRP A 372 -8.37 7.28 -8.62
N TYR A 373 -7.98 6.90 -7.41
CA TYR A 373 -7.77 5.52 -6.99
C TYR A 373 -8.41 5.33 -5.61
N ALA A 374 -8.79 4.10 -5.28
CA ALA A 374 -9.48 3.80 -4.04
C ALA A 374 -8.86 2.58 -3.34
N PHE A 375 -8.93 2.57 -2.01
CA PHE A 375 -8.53 1.45 -1.16
C PHE A 375 -9.69 0.97 -0.31
N ASP A 376 -9.79 -0.34 -0.15
CA ASP A 376 -10.86 -0.98 0.60
C ASP A 376 -10.36 -2.27 1.27
N ASP A 377 -11.10 -2.79 2.24
CA ASP A 377 -10.83 -4.06 2.93
C ASP A 377 -9.35 -4.19 3.38
N ILE A 378 -8.88 -3.21 4.14
CA ILE A 378 -7.52 -3.21 4.69
C ILE A 378 -7.45 -4.23 5.83
N MET A 379 -6.39 -5.05 5.84
CA MET A 379 -6.05 -5.92 6.97
C MET A 379 -4.55 -5.87 7.24
N VAL A 380 -4.18 -5.73 8.51
CA VAL A 380 -2.80 -5.81 8.98
C VAL A 380 -2.69 -6.92 10.02
N ALA A 381 -1.71 -7.80 9.81
CA ALA A 381 -1.40 -8.90 10.71
C ALA A 381 0.10 -9.00 11.00
N THR A 382 0.44 -9.73 12.06
CA THR A 382 1.82 -9.96 12.48
C THR A 382 2.55 -11.05 11.68
N GLU A 383 1.81 -11.90 10.96
CA GLU A 383 2.34 -13.02 10.17
C GLU A 383 1.66 -13.10 8.81
N ILE A 384 2.29 -13.79 7.86
CA ILE A 384 1.67 -14.13 6.57
C ILE A 384 0.52 -15.11 6.82
N PRO A 385 -0.70 -14.86 6.31
CA PRO A 385 -1.80 -15.81 6.37
C PRO A 385 -1.38 -17.19 5.84
N ALA A 386 -1.76 -18.26 6.56
CA ALA A 386 -1.27 -19.61 6.29
C ALA A 386 -1.59 -20.10 4.87
N GLU A 387 -2.70 -19.63 4.30
CA GLU A 387 -3.11 -19.89 2.93
C GLU A 387 -2.15 -19.33 1.89
N LEU A 388 -1.41 -18.25 2.17
CA LEU A 388 -0.45 -17.66 1.23
C LEU A 388 0.95 -18.27 1.33
N LEU A 389 1.22 -19.07 2.36
CA LEU A 389 2.50 -19.77 2.54
C LEU A 389 2.65 -20.97 1.59
N VAL A 390 1.54 -21.57 1.19
CA VAL A 390 1.52 -22.56 0.12
C VAL A 390 1.34 -21.77 -1.16
N ASP A 391 2.24 -21.91 -2.15
CA ASP A 391 2.05 -21.28 -3.46
C ASP A 391 0.84 -21.94 -4.13
N LEU A 392 -0.35 -21.42 -3.82
CA LEU A 392 -1.64 -21.92 -4.24
C LEU A 392 -1.89 -21.50 -5.69
N GLN A 393 -1.03 -21.93 -6.61
CA GLN A 393 -1.22 -21.70 -8.05
C GLN A 393 -2.55 -22.28 -8.58
N ASN A 394 -3.31 -23.04 -7.76
CA ASN A 394 -4.53 -23.76 -8.15
C ASN A 394 -5.74 -23.58 -7.21
N LYS A 395 -5.77 -22.62 -6.28
CA LYS A 395 -7.01 -22.39 -5.50
C LYS A 395 -7.97 -21.54 -6.33
N ALA A 396 -9.22 -22.00 -6.49
CA ALA A 396 -10.27 -21.23 -7.13
C ALA A 396 -10.41 -19.87 -6.43
N GLU A 397 -10.70 -18.81 -7.20
CA GLU A 397 -10.93 -17.46 -6.68
C GLU A 397 -11.93 -17.52 -5.49
N PRO A 398 -11.67 -16.84 -4.36
CA PRO A 398 -12.63 -16.77 -3.27
C PRO A 398 -13.97 -16.28 -3.82
N GLY A 399 -15.05 -17.00 -3.49
CA GLY A 399 -16.38 -16.50 -3.78
C GLY A 399 -16.58 -15.13 -3.10
N PRO A 400 -17.39 -14.23 -3.67
CA PRO A 400 -17.75 -13.00 -2.98
C PRO A 400 -18.25 -13.33 -1.56
N PRO A 401 -17.99 -12.48 -0.55
CA PRO A 401 -18.50 -12.71 0.80
C PRO A 401 -20.00 -12.97 0.70
N LEU A 402 -20.42 -14.11 1.27
CA LEU A 402 -21.82 -14.47 1.30
C LEU A 402 -22.54 -13.33 2.01
N SER A 403 -23.52 -12.75 1.32
CA SER A 403 -24.40 -11.70 1.86
C SER A 403 -24.75 -12.04 3.30
N ILE A 404 -24.40 -11.16 4.24
CA ILE A 404 -24.89 -11.24 5.61
C ILE A 404 -26.41 -11.14 5.50
N ALA A 405 -27.09 -12.28 5.61
CA ALA A 405 -28.52 -12.28 5.86
C ALA A 405 -28.67 -11.80 7.30
N VAL A 406 -29.09 -10.54 7.47
CA VAL A 406 -29.60 -10.07 8.75
C VAL A 406 -30.94 -10.81 8.94
N GLU A 407 -30.97 -11.75 9.90
CA GLU A 407 -32.22 -12.33 10.39
C GLU A 407 -33.03 -11.32 11.20
#